data_AF-A0A0S9NF96-F1
#
_entry.id   AF-A0A0S9NF96-F1
#
_cell.length_a   1.000
_cell.length_b   1.000
_cell.length_c   1.000
_cell.angle_alpha   90.00
_cell.angle_beta   90.00
_cell.angle_gamma   90.00
#
_symmetry.space_group_name_H-M   'P 1'
#
loop_
_entity.id
_entity.type
_entity.pdbx_description
1 polymer ?
#
loop_
_entity_poly.entity_id
_entity_poly.type
_entity_poly.pdbx_seq_one_letter_code
_entity_poly.pdbx_strand_id
1 'polypeptide(L)'
;MTAAVRWVTVGLASELTGFTEEFFQEHSRGGLWIEGKVWKWVQGRKLFDLQALYDWIDHQPSIPSRRGRKPKDEACQVIDA
;
A
#
# COMPACT_ATOMS: atom_id res chain seq x y z
N MET A 1 9.91 -11.62 15.75
CA MET A 1 10.64 -11.88 14.50
C MET A 1 11.05 -10.54 13.93
N THR A 2 12.33 -10.17 14.02
CA THR A 2 12.83 -8.90 13.48
C THR A 2 12.80 -8.98 11.96
N ALA A 3 11.78 -8.39 11.34
CA ALA A 3 11.72 -8.26 9.91
C ALA A 3 12.92 -7.41 9.45
N ALA A 4 13.87 -8.04 8.76
CA ALA A 4 15.02 -7.34 8.22
C ALA A 4 14.51 -6.40 7.13
N VAL A 5 14.57 -5.09 7.40
CA VAL A 5 14.31 -4.04 6.42
C VAL A 5 15.22 -4.27 5.20
N ARG A 6 14.63 -4.76 4.11
CA ARG A 6 15.37 -5.17 2.90
C ARG A 6 15.17 -4.12 1.83
N TRP A 7 16.06 -3.13 1.83
CA TRP A 7 16.16 -2.17 0.74
C TRP A 7 16.64 -2.87 -0.54
N VAL A 8 15.79 -2.93 -1.55
CA VAL A 8 16.06 -3.59 -2.84
C VAL A 8 15.87 -2.63 -4.01
N THR A 9 16.54 -2.88 -5.13
CA THR A 9 16.32 -2.14 -6.37
C THR A 9 14.94 -2.47 -6.95
N VAL A 10 14.45 -1.61 -7.85
CA VAL A 10 13.14 -1.81 -8.51
C VAL A 10 13.03 -3.14 -9.25
N GLY A 11 14.08 -3.57 -9.97
CA GLY A 11 14.08 -4.86 -10.67
C GLY A 11 13.99 -6.04 -9.71
N LEU A 12 14.75 -6.03 -8.61
CA LEU A 12 14.66 -7.08 -7.61
C LEU A 12 13.31 -7.06 -6.87
N ALA A 13 12.75 -5.87 -6.61
CA ALA A 13 11.39 -5.76 -6.05
C ALA A 13 10.35 -6.37 -7.00
N SER A 14 10.48 -6.11 -8.31
CA SER A 14 9.63 -6.71 -9.34
C SER A 14 9.71 -8.24 -9.33
N GLU A 15 10.93 -8.79 -9.31
CA GLU A 15 11.14 -10.24 -9.26
C GLU A 15 10.57 -10.89 -7.99
N LEU A 16 10.75 -10.26 -6.82
CA LEU A 16 10.33 -10.82 -5.54
C LEU A 16 8.82 -10.75 -5.32
N THR A 17 8.15 -9.72 -5.85
CA THR A 17 6.71 -9.48 -5.62
C THR A 17 5.84 -9.97 -6.78
N GLY A 18 6.42 -10.11 -7.97
CA GLY A 18 5.68 -10.37 -9.21
C GLY A 18 4.99 -9.13 -9.80
N PHE A 19 5.10 -7.95 -9.17
CA PHE A 19 4.63 -6.70 -9.76
C PHE A 19 5.61 -6.19 -10.82
N THR A 20 5.12 -5.37 -11.75
CA THR A 20 5.97 -4.76 -12.79
C THR A 20 6.82 -3.64 -12.21
N GLU A 21 7.97 -3.33 -12.82
CA GLU A 21 8.76 -2.15 -12.42
C GLU A 21 7.96 -0.84 -12.54
N GLU A 22 7.10 -0.75 -13.57
CA GLU A 22 6.22 0.40 -13.78
C GLU A 22 5.29 0.63 -12.59
N PHE A 23 4.70 -0.44 -12.03
CA PHE A 23 3.87 -0.37 -10.83
C PHE A 23 4.62 0.34 -9.68
N PHE A 24 5.87 -0.04 -9.42
CA PHE A 24 6.68 0.61 -8.39
C PHE A 24 6.99 2.08 -8.71
N GLN A 25 7.21 2.42 -9.97
CA GLN A 25 7.50 3.79 -10.39
C GLN A 25 6.29 4.71 -10.25
N GLU A 26 5.10 4.25 -10.65
CA GLU A 26 3.86 5.01 -10.54
C GLU A 26 3.50 5.28 -9.08
N HIS A 27 3.51 4.25 -8.25
CA HIS A 27 3.09 4.35 -6.85
C HIS A 27 4.06 5.16 -5.98
N SER A 28 5.35 5.16 -6.32
CA SER A 28 6.33 6.05 -5.69
C SER A 28 6.23 7.51 -6.15
N ARG A 29 5.80 7.79 -7.40
CA ARG A 29 5.60 9.16 -7.90
C ARG A 29 4.26 9.77 -7.47
N GLY A 30 3.23 8.94 -7.30
CA GLY A 30 1.88 9.37 -6.96
C GLY A 30 1.68 9.83 -5.51
N GLY A 31 2.74 9.82 -4.68
CA GLY A 31 2.67 10.25 -3.28
C GLY A 31 1.96 9.27 -2.34
N LEU A 32 1.44 8.16 -2.86
CA LEU A 32 0.84 7.07 -2.06
C LEU A 32 1.87 6.42 -1.13
N TRP A 33 3.08 6.22 -1.62
CA TRP A 33 4.18 5.67 -0.85
C TRP A 33 5.09 6.76 -0.31
N ILE A 34 5.29 6.77 1.00
CA ILE A 34 6.06 7.78 1.71
C ILE A 34 7.56 7.60 1.42
N GLU A 35 8.20 8.64 0.87
CA GLU A 35 9.65 8.66 0.65
C GLU A 35 10.40 8.63 1.99
N GLY A 36 11.54 7.93 2.04
CA GLY A 36 12.30 7.65 3.25
C GLY A 36 11.76 6.50 4.09
N LYS A 37 10.48 6.13 3.92
CA LYS A 37 9.85 4.99 4.61
C LYS A 37 9.71 3.77 3.70
N VAL A 38 8.97 3.90 2.59
CA VAL A 38 8.70 2.79 1.67
C VAL A 38 9.70 2.77 0.53
N TRP A 39 10.18 3.94 0.10
CA TRP A 39 11.12 4.07 -1.00
C TRP A 39 12.08 5.23 -0.79
N LYS A 40 13.23 5.23 -1.46
CA LYS A 40 14.19 6.34 -1.43
C LYS A 40 15.10 6.36 -2.66
N TRP A 41 15.67 7.51 -2.97
CA TRP A 41 16.78 7.63 -3.90
C TRP A 41 18.13 7.48 -3.20
N VAL A 42 18.99 6.61 -3.72
CA VAL A 42 20.37 6.44 -3.27
C VAL A 42 21.27 6.34 -4.49
N GLN A 43 22.21 7.28 -4.64
CA GLN A 43 23.24 7.25 -5.68
C GLN A 43 22.68 7.00 -7.10
N GLY A 44 21.60 7.69 -7.46
CA GLY A 44 20.97 7.56 -8.79
C GLY A 44 20.17 6.27 -9.00
N ARG A 45 19.90 5.49 -7.94
CA ARG A 45 19.03 4.32 -7.96
C ARG A 45 17.87 4.50 -7.00
N LYS A 46 16.68 4.06 -7.41
CA LYS A 46 15.52 3.97 -6.53
C LYS A 46 15.53 2.63 -5.80
N LEU A 47 15.44 2.70 -4.47
CA LEU A 47 15.36 1.53 -3.60
C LEU A 47 14.00 1.50 -2.90
N PHE A 48 13.53 0.29 -2.64
CA PHE A 48 12.26 0.01 -1.96
C PHE A 48 12.52 -0.86 -0.74
N ASP A 49 11.88 -0.51 0.38
CA ASP A 49 11.80 -1.37 1.55
C ASP A 49 10.54 -2.22 1.43
N LEU A 50 10.73 -3.51 1.11
CA LEU A 50 9.61 -4.43 0.93
C LEU A 50 8.83 -4.65 2.22
N GLN A 51 9.48 -4.61 3.39
CA GLN A 51 8.77 -4.78 4.65
C GLN A 51 7.85 -3.59 4.90
N ALA A 52 8.37 -2.36 4.76
CA ALA A 52 7.57 -1.16 4.91
C ALA A 52 6.44 -1.08 3.87
N LEU A 53 6.65 -1.61 2.66
CA LEU A 53 5.61 -1.74 1.65
C LEU A 53 4.50 -2.70 2.11
N TYR A 54 4.84 -3.90 2.56
CA TYR A 54 3.84 -4.87 3.04
C TYR A 54 3.09 -4.34 4.26
N ASP A 55 3.79 -3.74 5.21
CA ASP A 55 3.15 -3.09 6.35
C ASP A 55 2.17 -2.01 5.89
N TRP A 56 2.53 -1.21 4.87
CA TRP A 56 1.63 -0.20 4.31
C TRP A 56 0.40 -0.83 3.64
N ILE A 57 0.57 -1.95 2.92
CA ILE A 57 -0.53 -2.68 2.28
C ILE A 57 -1.47 -3.27 3.33
N ASP A 58 -0.95 -3.90 4.37
CA ASP A 58 -1.74 -4.55 5.41
C ASP A 58 -2.57 -3.54 6.23
N HIS A 59 -2.08 -2.30 6.35
CA HIS A 59 -2.77 -1.23 7.07
C HIS A 59 -3.59 -0.30 6.16
N GLN A 60 -3.59 -0.52 4.85
CA GLN A 60 -4.43 0.26 3.94
C GLN A 60 -5.91 -0.06 4.23
N PRO A 61 -6.73 0.95 4.56
CA PRO A 61 -8.16 0.72 4.77
C PRO A 61 -8.78 0.25 3.46
N SER A 62 -9.51 -0.87 3.49
CA SER A 62 -10.36 -1.24 2.36
C SER A 62 -11.42 -0.16 2.19
N ILE A 63 -11.33 0.65 1.14
CA ILE A 63 -12.32 1.68 0.83
C ILE A 63 -13.47 1.00 0.10
N PRO A 64 -14.65 0.81 0.73
CA PRO A 64 -15.77 0.22 0.04
C PRO A 64 -16.23 1.14 -1.09
N SER A 65 -16.58 0.54 -2.23
CA SER A 65 -17.17 1.26 -3.35
C SER A 65 -18.40 2.04 -2.90
N ARG A 66 -18.45 3.33 -3.26
CA ARG A 66 -19.64 4.19 -3.09
C ARG A 66 -20.66 3.99 -4.21
N ARG A 67 -20.32 3.22 -5.25
CA ARG A 67 -21.18 3.03 -6.42
C ARG A 67 -22.36 2.12 -6.05
N GLY A 68 -23.57 2.66 -6.07
CA GLY A 68 -24.82 1.92 -5.88
C GLY A 68 -25.22 1.64 -4.43
N ARG A 69 -24.39 1.97 -3.44
CA ARG A 69 -24.73 1.79 -2.03
C ARG A 69 -25.49 3.02 -1.51
N LYS A 70 -26.79 2.87 -1.23
CA LYS A 70 -27.54 3.87 -0.47
C LYS A 70 -26.94 3.95 0.95
N PRO A 71 -26.78 5.15 1.53
CA PRO A 71 -26.45 5.28 2.95
C PRO A 71 -27.42 4.43 3.76
N LYS A 72 -26.93 3.65 4.72
CA LYS A 72 -27.81 2.91 5.62
C LYS A 72 -28.42 3.97 6.53
N ASP A 73 -29.68 4.34 6.31
CA ASP A 73 -30.40 5.23 7.22
C ASP A 73 -30.24 4.67 8.64
N GLU A 74 -29.75 5.52 9.54
CA GLU A 74 -29.53 5.19 10.95
C GLU A 74 -30.87 4.92 11.63
N ALA A 75 -31.25 3.64 11.72
CA ALA A 75 -31.84 3.00 12.91
C ALA A 75 -32.44 1.66 12.48
N CYS A 76 -31.89 0.56 12.99
CA CYS A 76 -32.71 -0.64 13.18
C CYS A 76 -33.67 -0.29 14.33
N GLN A 77 -34.93 0.01 14.03
CA GLN A 77 -35.96 0.10 15.05
C GLN A 77 -36.12 -1.29 15.66
N VAL A 78 -35.61 -1.47 16.88
CA VAL A 78 -35.95 -2.60 17.72
C VAL A 78 -37.44 -2.44 18.02
N ILE A 79 -38.25 -3.37 17.51
CA ILE A 79 -39.67 -3.44 17.82
C ILE A 79 -39.75 -4.13 19.18
N ASP A 80 -39.97 -3.37 20.26
CA ASP A 80 -40.28 -3.96 21.56
C ASP A 80 -41.67 -4.60 21.48
N ALA A 81 -41.74 -5.88 21.87
CA ALA A 81 -42.90 -6.77 21.77
C ALA A 81 -43.90 -6.60 22.93
#